data_AF-S0FY22-F1
#
_entry.id   AF-S0FY22-F1
#
_cell.length_a   1.000
_cell.length_b   1.000
_cell.length_c   1.000
_cell.angle_alpha   90.00
_cell.angle_beta   90.00
_cell.angle_gamma   90.00
#
_symmetry.space_group_name_H-M   'P 1'
#
loop_
_entity.id
_entity.type
_entity.pdbx_description
1 polymer ?
#
loop_
_entity_poly.entity_id
_entity_poly.type
_entity_poly.pdbx_seq_one_letter_code
_entity_poly.pdbx_strand_id
1 'polypeptide(L)' 'MLEVMRFIMENKKDSQANKKYYEIRKRYLAEALSFLGFRYFKFTNDGNIIYNFKDTENFRSALTQLNILKSTYGRKDTD' A
#
# COMPACT_ATOMS: atom_id res chain seq x y z
N MET A 1 -3.70 -30.01 -11.35
CA MET A 1 -2.79 -29.04 -10.67
C MET A 1 -2.47 -27.82 -11.56
N LEU A 2 -2.13 -28.01 -12.84
CA LEU A 2 -1.87 -26.91 -13.80
C LEU A 2 -3.09 -26.00 -14.08
N GLU A 3 -4.30 -26.56 -14.17
CA GLU A 3 -5.54 -25.78 -14.42
C GLU A 3 -5.92 -24.89 -13.23
N VAL A 4 -5.76 -25.39 -12.00
CA VAL A 4 -5.97 -24.62 -10.77
C VAL A 4 -5.00 -23.45 -10.69
N MET A 5 -3.73 -23.66 -11.06
CA MET A 5 -2.76 -22.57 -11.12
C MET A 5 -3.09 -21.53 -12.20
N ARG A 6 -3.58 -21.95 -13.37
CA ARG A 6 -4.05 -21.01 -14.41
C ARG A 6 -5.22 -20.17 -13.91
N PHE A 7 -6.24 -20.82 -13.32
CA PHE A 7 -7.40 -20.13 -12.74
C PHE A 7 -6.99 -19.13 -11.66
N ILE A 8 -6.07 -19.50 -10.76
CA ILE A 8 -5.55 -18.58 -9.73
C ILE A 8 -4.78 -17.41 -10.36
N MET A 9 -3.99 -17.65 -11.41
CA MET A 9 -3.23 -16.60 -12.09
C MET A 9 -4.11 -15.66 -12.93
N GLU A 10 -5.16 -16.17 -13.58
CA GLU A 10 -6.15 -15.37 -14.31
C GLU A 10 -6.95 -14.46 -13.36
N ASN A 11 -7.46 -15.01 -12.26
CA ASN A 11 -8.21 -14.22 -11.25
C ASN A 11 -7.32 -13.22 -10.49
N LYS A 12 -6.01 -13.49 -10.35
CA LYS A 12 -5.03 -12.49 -9.85
C LYS A 12 -4.79 -11.35 -10.85
N LYS A 13 -4.89 -11.62 -12.15
CA LYS A 13 -4.68 -10.64 -13.21
C LYS A 13 -5.82 -9.61 -13.22
N ASP A 14 -7.05 -10.04 -12.98
CA ASP A 14 -8.24 -9.16 -12.97
C ASP A 14 -8.34 -8.29 -11.72
N SER A 15 -7.79 -8.73 -10.59
CA SER A 15 -7.72 -7.92 -9.37
C SER A 15 -6.57 -6.88 -9.38
N GLN A 16 -5.67 -6.97 -10.37
CA GLN A 16 -4.68 -5.94 -10.73
C GLN A 16 -5.16 -5.00 -11.85
N ALA A 17 -6.45 -5.00 -12.18
CA ALA A 17 -7.04 -4.03 -13.10
C ALA A 17 -6.95 -2.60 -12.52
N ASN A 18 -5.83 -1.95 -12.78
CA ASN A 18 -5.61 -0.50 -12.76
C ASN A 18 -6.31 0.23 -11.61
N LYS A 19 -6.06 -0.18 -10.36
CA LYS A 19 -6.41 0.66 -9.22
C LYS A 19 -5.58 1.93 -9.33
N LYS A 20 -6.20 2.99 -9.88
CA LYS A 20 -5.60 4.33 -9.97
C LYS A 20 -5.09 4.84 -8.62
N TYR A 21 -5.61 4.28 -7.53
CA TYR A 21 -5.32 4.70 -6.18
C TYR A 21 -4.99 3.52 -5.24
N TYR A 22 -4.06 3.77 -4.32
CA TYR A 22 -3.68 2.88 -3.25
C TYR A 22 -4.20 3.42 -1.91
N GLU A 23 -4.91 2.58 -1.16
CA GLU A 23 -5.48 2.96 0.14
C GLU A 23 -4.51 2.67 1.28
N ILE A 24 -4.27 3.67 2.13
CA ILE A 24 -3.54 3.53 3.39
C ILE A 24 -4.47 3.92 4.52
N ARG A 25 -4.52 3.10 5.58
CA ARG A 25 -5.33 3.39 6.79
C ARG A 25 -4.49 3.83 7.98
N LYS A 26 -3.16 3.80 7.84
CA LYS A 26 -2.20 4.19 8.89
C LYS A 26 -1.81 5.66 8.71
N ARG A 27 -2.25 6.53 9.62
CA ARG A 27 -1.96 7.97 9.60
C ARG A 27 -0.48 8.27 9.39
N TYR A 28 0.39 7.73 10.24
CA TYR A 28 1.82 8.05 10.19
C TYR A 28 2.53 7.53 8.93
N LEU A 29 2.04 6.43 8.34
CA LEU A 29 2.56 5.97 7.05
C LEU A 29 2.15 6.93 5.93
N ALA A 30 0.91 7.42 5.95
CA ALA A 30 0.43 8.41 4.99
C ALA A 30 1.21 9.74 5.13
N GLU A 31 1.46 10.19 6.36
CA GLU A 31 2.27 11.38 6.63
C GLU A 31 3.72 11.20 6.17
N ALA A 32 4.35 10.04 6.40
CA ALA A 32 5.69 9.75 5.91
C ALA A 32 5.78 9.76 4.37
N LEU A 33 4.78 9.19 3.68
CA LEU A 33 4.71 9.25 2.22
C LEU A 33 4.45 10.68 1.71
N SER A 34 3.66 11.47 2.43
CA SER A 34 3.48 12.89 2.11
C SER A 34 4.75 13.70 2.31
N PHE A 35 5.54 13.38 3.34
CA PHE A 35 6.86 13.97 3.55
C PHE A 35 7.81 13.67 2.38
N LEU A 36 7.72 12.48 1.78
CA LEU A 36 8.43 12.11 0.55
C LEU A 36 7.87 12.76 -0.74
N GLY A 37 6.83 13.59 -0.64
CA GLY A 37 6.25 14.34 -1.76
C GLY A 37 5.03 13.69 -2.43
N PHE A 38 4.53 12.56 -1.93
CA PHE A 38 3.35 11.90 -2.48
C PHE A 38 2.06 12.53 -1.93
N ARG A 39 1.21 13.04 -2.81
CA ARG A 39 -0.10 13.60 -2.42
C ARG A 39 -1.15 12.51 -2.22
N TYR A 40 -2.03 12.71 -1.24
CA TYR A 40 -3.18 11.84 -0.99
C TYR A 40 -4.48 12.63 -0.80
N PHE A 41 -5.60 11.96 -1.06
CA PHE A 41 -6.93 12.40 -0.61
C PHE A 41 -7.27 11.72 0.70
N LYS A 42 -7.88 12.45 1.64
CA LYS A 42 -8.32 11.94 2.94
C LYS A 42 -9.84 11.94 2.99
N PHE A 43 -10.43 10.82 3.38
CA PHE A 43 -11.87 10.71 3.60
C PHE A 43 -12.16 9.77 4.77
N THR A 44 -13.35 9.92 5.34
CA THR A 44 -13.85 9.07 6.42
C THR A 44 -14.85 8.10 5.82
N ASN A 45 -14.67 6.81 6.08
CA ASN A 45 -15.58 5.74 5.69
C ASN A 45 -15.88 4.87 6.91
N ASP A 46 -17.14 4.79 7.34
CA ASP A 46 -17.58 4.06 8.53
C ASP A 46 -16.72 4.33 9.78
N GLY A 47 -16.45 5.62 10.04
CA GLY A 47 -15.60 6.05 11.16
C GLY A 47 -14.09 5.82 10.97
N ASN A 48 -13.67 5.14 9.90
CA ASN A 48 -12.27 4.90 9.59
C ASN A 48 -11.72 5.98 8.64
N ILE A 49 -10.53 6.50 8.94
CA ILE A 49 -9.83 7.42 8.04
C ILE A 49 -9.08 6.62 6.98
N ILE A 50 -9.32 6.95 5.71
CA ILE A 50 -8.64 6.37 4.56
C ILE A 50 -7.86 7.47 3.82
N TYR A 51 -6.61 7.14 3.48
CA TYR A 51 -5.68 7.99 2.74
C TYR A 51 -5.43 7.35 1.37
N ASN A 52 -5.93 7.97 0.29
CA ASN A 52 -5.81 7.45 -1.08
C ASN A 52 -4.71 8.16 -1.85
N PHE A 53 -3.68 7.41 -2.22
CA PHE A 53 -2.53 7.87 -3.02
C PHE A 53 -2.69 7.46 -4.47
N LYS A 54 -2.18 8.24 -5.41
CA LYS A 54 -2.07 7.80 -6.81
C LYS A 54 -1.11 6.61 -6.88
N ASP A 55 -1.57 5.50 -7.45
CA ASP A 55 -0.75 4.30 -7.58
C ASP A 55 0.20 4.45 -8.76
N THR A 56 1.47 4.73 -8.45
CA THR A 56 2.55 4.90 -9.42
C THR A 56 3.73 4.01 -9.03
N GLU A 57 4.62 3.73 -9.98
CA GLU A 57 5.82 2.93 -9.71
C GLU A 57 6.70 3.56 -8.62
N ASN A 58 6.92 4.89 -8.69
CA ASN A 58 7.67 5.63 -7.68
C ASN A 58 7.02 5.53 -6.29
N PHE A 59 5.68 5.62 -6.23
CA PHE A 59 4.94 5.44 -4.97
C PHE A 59 5.14 4.04 -4.40
N ARG A 60 4.99 2.99 -5.23
CA ARG A 60 5.19 1.59 -4.81
C ARG A 60 6.62 1.35 -4.32
N SER A 61 7.60 1.94 -5.01
CA SER A 61 9.01 1.87 -4.62
C SER A 61 9.25 2.53 -3.26
N ALA A 62 8.76 3.76 -3.07
CA ALA A 62 8.88 4.47 -1.79
C ALA A 62 8.21 3.72 -0.62
N LEU A 63 7.00 3.22 -0.84
CA LEU A 63 6.29 2.38 0.14
C LEU A 63 7.09 1.12 0.50
N THR A 64 7.69 0.48 -0.50
CA THR A 64 8.54 -0.71 -0.30
C THR A 64 9.76 -0.37 0.54
N GLN A 65 10.48 0.71 0.22
CA GLN A 65 11.66 1.15 0.96
C GLN A 65 11.33 1.54 2.41
N LEU A 66 10.20 2.21 2.65
CA LEU A 66 9.73 2.50 4.01
C LEU A 66 9.44 1.23 4.81
N ASN A 67 8.86 0.20 4.17
CA ASN A 67 8.62 -1.09 4.82
C ASN A 67 9.93 -1.81 5.14
N ILE A 68 10.92 -1.77 4.25
CA ILE A 68 12.26 -2.31 4.50
C ILE A 68 12.90 -1.58 5.68
N LEU A 69 12.93 -0.24 5.65
CA LEU A 69 13.48 0.58 6.73
C LEU A 69 12.86 0.24 8.09
N LYS A 70 11.52 0.10 8.14
CA LYS A 70 10.80 -0.33 9.33
C LYS A 70 11.23 -1.72 9.79
N SER A 71 11.41 -2.67 8.87
CA SER A 71 11.84 -4.03 9.21
C SER A 71 13.27 -4.07 9.76
N THR A 72 14.15 -3.24 9.21
CA THR A 72 15.57 -3.20 9.56
C THR A 72 15.83 -2.48 10.88
N TYR A 73 15.19 -1.34 11.11
CA TYR A 73 15.49 -0.47 12.26
C TYR A 73 14.30 -0.26 13.21
N GLY A 74 13.10 -0.66 12.81
CA GLY A 74 11.92 -0.57 13.66
C GLY A 74 12.11 -1.44 14.89
N ARG A 75 11.92 -0.84 16.06
CA ARG A 75 12.02 -1.51 17.34
C ARG A 75 11.05 -2.68 17.39
N LYS A 76 11.57 -3.89 17.61
CA LYS A 76 10.79 -5.06 17.98
C LYS A 76 10.83 -5.10 19.49
N ASP A 77 9.98 -4.31 20.15
CA ASP A 77 9.78 -4.50 21.58
C ASP A 77 9.07 -5.84 21.74
N THR A 78 9.88 -6.90 21.89
CA THR A 78 9.47 -8.16 22.50
C THR A 78 9.68 -7.98 24.00
N ASP A 79 8.56 -7.79 24.71
CA ASP A 79 8.44 -8.16 26.12
C ASP A 79 8.57 -9.69 26.28
#